data_AF-A0A940P707-F1
#
_entry.id   AF-A0A940P707-F1
#
_cell.length_a   1.000
_cell.length_b   1.000
_cell.length_c   1.000
_cell.angle_alpha   90.00
_cell.angle_beta   90.00
_cell.angle_gamma   90.00
#
_symmetry.space_group_name_H-M   'P 1'
#
loop_
_entity.id
_entity.type
_entity.pdbx_description
1 polymer ?
#
loop_
_entity_poly.entity_id
_entity_poly.type
_entity_poly.pdbx_seq_one_letter_code
_entity_poly.pdbx_strand_id
1 'polypeptide(L)' 'MKSRVPKQFQGGGQDMNSMIHQARKMQDQITALQEDIEQRTFNATAGGGAVSVTLTGKKTLQSIELKKEVV' A
#
# COMPACT_ATOMS: atom_id res chain seq x y z
N MET A 1 11.97 -21.61 55.30
CA MET A 1 12.37 -22.23 54.01
C MET A 1 11.11 -22.62 53.23
N LYS A 2 11.10 -22.40 51.91
CA LYS A 2 10.02 -22.69 50.93
C LYS A 2 9.01 -21.55 50.65
N SER A 3 9.48 -20.34 50.38
CA SER A 3 8.72 -19.42 49.51
C SER A 3 9.12 -19.71 48.06
N ARG A 4 8.32 -20.55 47.39
CA ARG A 4 8.39 -20.71 45.94
C ARG A 4 7.71 -19.50 45.31
N VAL A 5 8.54 -18.55 44.86
CA VAL A 5 8.10 -17.45 43.99
C VAL A 5 7.52 -18.06 42.71
N PRO A 6 6.28 -17.74 42.31
CA PRO A 6 5.75 -18.18 41.03
C PRO A 6 6.51 -17.46 39.92
N LYS A 7 7.05 -18.26 39.00
CA LYS A 7 7.81 -17.87 37.81
C LYS A 7 6.88 -17.28 36.75
N GLN A 8 6.15 -16.22 37.11
CA GLN A 8 5.19 -15.53 36.25
C GLN A 8 5.86 -14.38 35.48
N PHE A 9 6.99 -14.68 34.83
CA PHE A 9 7.70 -13.73 33.96
C PHE A 9 8.46 -14.45 32.84
N GLN A 10 7.87 -15.52 32.29
CA GLN A 10 8.46 -16.28 31.18
C GLN A 10 7.44 -16.50 30.04
N GLY A 11 6.72 -15.44 29.66
CA GLY A 11 5.75 -15.47 28.57
C GLY A 11 5.82 -14.30 27.58
N GLY A 12 6.67 -13.29 27.79
CA GLY A 12 6.71 -12.09 26.92
C GLY A 12 7.70 -12.14 25.76
N GLY A 13 8.61 -13.13 25.72
CA GLY A 13 9.72 -13.17 24.76
C GLY A 13 9.43 -13.94 23.46
N GLN A 14 8.51 -14.91 23.47
CA GLN A 14 8.16 -15.71 22.29
C GLN A 14 7.20 -14.96 21.34
N ASP A 15 6.26 -14.21 21.89
CA ASP A 15 5.34 -13.38 21.09
C ASP A 15 6.07 -12.22 20.40
N MET A 16 7.09 -11.64 21.05
CA MET A 16 7.82 -10.50 20.49
C MET A 16 8.69 -10.89 19.28
N ASN A 17 9.27 -12.09 19.25
CA ASN A 17 10.06 -12.55 18.11
C ASN A 17 9.18 -12.85 16.89
N SER A 18 8.00 -13.42 17.14
CA SER A 18 6.96 -13.65 16.13
C SER A 18 6.41 -12.32 15.58
N MET A 19 6.21 -11.33 16.45
CA MET A 19 5.78 -9.98 16.10
C MET A 19 6.82 -9.24 15.25
N ILE A 20 8.11 -9.35 15.55
CA ILE A 20 9.18 -8.71 14.75
C ILE A 20 9.22 -9.29 13.32
N HIS A 21 9.04 -10.61 13.16
CA HIS A 21 8.96 -11.22 11.83
C HIS A 21 7.71 -10.80 11.06
N GLN A 22 6.56 -10.73 11.72
CA GLN A 22 5.33 -10.24 11.10
C GLN A 22 5.45 -8.75 10.72
N ALA A 23 6.08 -7.93 11.56
CA ALA A 23 6.29 -6.51 11.30
C ALA A 23 7.22 -6.26 10.10
N ARG A 24 8.30 -7.03 9.96
CA ARG A 24 9.18 -6.95 8.77
C ARG A 24 8.43 -7.31 7.50
N LYS A 25 7.67 -8.41 7.51
CA LYS A 25 6.84 -8.81 6.37
C LYS A 25 5.78 -7.76 6.04
N MET A 26 5.16 -7.17 7.05
CA MET A 26 4.19 -6.09 6.88
C MET A 26 4.83 -4.84 6.28
N GLN A 27 6.06 -4.49 6.67
CA GLN A 27 6.80 -3.36 6.12
C GLN A 27 7.04 -3.53 4.61
N ASP A 28 7.51 -4.71 4.19
CA ASP A 28 7.74 -5.02 2.77
C ASP A 28 6.42 -5.03 1.98
N GLN A 29 5.35 -5.58 2.57
CA GLN A 29 4.03 -5.61 1.95
C GLN A 29 3.42 -4.22 1.78
N ILE A 30 3.58 -3.33 2.75
CA ILE A 30 3.08 -1.94 2.66
C ILE A 30 3.81 -1.18 1.55
N THR A 31 5.13 -1.32 1.46
CA THR A 31 5.92 -0.66 0.40
C THR A 31 5.50 -1.15 -0.98
N ALA A 32 5.39 -2.47 -1.17
CA ALA A 32 4.94 -3.04 -2.45
C ALA A 32 3.49 -2.65 -2.79
N LEU A 33 2.58 -2.62 -1.80
CA LEU A 33 1.21 -2.16 -2.00
C LEU A 33 1.15 -0.68 -2.36
N GLN A 34 1.98 0.17 -1.74
CA GLN A 34 2.05 1.58 -2.10
C GLN A 34 2.52 1.76 -3.54
N GLU A 35 3.55 1.04 -3.98
CA GLU A 35 4.00 1.08 -5.38
C GLU A 35 2.91 0.61 -6.35
N ASP A 36 2.18 -0.48 -6.05
CA ASP A 36 1.09 -0.96 -6.90
C ASP A 36 -0.09 0.04 -6.95
N ILE A 37 -0.46 0.60 -5.81
CA ILE A 37 -1.52 1.62 -5.72
C ILE A 37 -1.14 2.88 -6.53
N GLU A 38 0.13 3.24 -6.53
CA GLU A 38 0.64 4.38 -7.28
C GLU A 38 0.68 4.12 -8.79
N GLN A 39 0.99 2.89 -9.21
CA GLN A 39 1.05 2.50 -10.62
C GLN A 39 -0.33 2.23 -11.25
N ARG A 40 -1.39 2.06 -10.45
CA ARG A 40 -2.75 1.91 -10.98
C ARG A 40 -3.15 3.11 -11.83
N THR A 41 -3.41 2.84 -13.09
CA THR A 41 -3.87 3.82 -14.07
C THR A 41 -5.39 3.84 -14.12
N PHE A 42 -5.95 5.05 -14.07
CA PHE A 42 -7.34 5.36 -14.25
C PHE A 42 -7.51 6.09 -15.59
N ASN A 43 -8.39 5.57 -16.43
CA ASN A 43 -8.74 6.21 -17.69
C ASN A 43 -10.03 7.01 -17.48
N ALA A 44 -9.98 8.30 -17.78
CA ALA A 44 -11.13 9.19 -17.76
C ALA A 44 -11.32 9.80 -19.15
N THR A 45 -12.55 9.72 -19.67
CA THR A 45 -12.92 10.34 -20.95
C THR A 45 -13.90 11.48 -20.72
N ALA A 46 -13.70 12.60 -21.39
CA ALA A 46 -14.58 13.76 -21.34
C ALA A 46 -15.06 14.16 -22.75
N GLY A 47 -16.18 14.88 -22.81
CA GLY A 47 -16.73 15.43 -24.06
C GLY A 47 -17.20 14.37 -25.07
N GLY A 48 -17.80 13.27 -24.61
CA GLY A 48 -18.30 12.21 -25.50
C GLY A 48 -17.21 11.37 -26.18
N GLY A 49 -15.98 11.34 -25.62
CA GLY A 49 -14.84 10.62 -26.20
C GLY A 49 -13.90 11.50 -27.04
N ALA A 50 -14.06 12.82 -26.91
CA ALA A 50 -13.23 13.89 -27.46
C ALA A 50 -11.86 14.00 -26.78
N VAL A 51 -11.83 13.83 -25.46
CA VAL A 51 -10.63 13.94 -24.62
C VAL A 51 -10.49 12.67 -23.80
N SER A 52 -9.36 11.99 -23.94
CA SER A 52 -8.98 10.84 -23.12
C SER A 52 -7.79 11.22 -22.24
N VAL A 53 -7.90 10.94 -20.95
CA VAL A 53 -6.86 11.26 -19.97
C VAL A 53 -6.52 9.99 -19.20
N THR A 54 -5.24 9.63 -19.20
CA THR A 54 -4.70 8.57 -18.35
C THR A 54 -4.06 9.21 -17.12
N LEU A 55 -4.63 8.93 -15.96
CA LEU A 55 -4.17 9.41 -14.65
C LEU A 55 -3.67 8.23 -13.84
N THR A 56 -2.62 8.42 -13.05
CA THR A 56 -2.18 7.42 -12.07
C THR A 56 -2.89 7.64 -10.72
N GLY A 57 -2.88 6.63 -9.84
CA GLY A 57 -3.43 6.72 -8.48
C GLY A 57 -2.82 7.85 -7.63
N LYS A 58 -1.64 8.34 -8.01
CA LYS A 58 -0.98 9.52 -7.44
C LYS A 58 -1.48 10.87 -7.99
N LYS A 59 -2.55 10.86 -8.78
CA LYS A 59 -3.05 12.03 -9.53
C LYS A 59 -2.02 12.61 -10.51
N THR A 60 -1.04 11.81 -10.93
CA THR A 60 -0.06 12.22 -11.93
C THR A 60 -0.62 11.91 -13.32
N LEU A 61 -0.64 12.92 -14.19
CA LEU A 61 -1.05 12.81 -15.59
C LEU A 61 0.03 12.06 -16.38
N GLN A 62 -0.31 10.90 -16.97
CA GLN A 62 0.60 10.16 -17.84
C GLN A 62 0.43 10.53 -19.31
N SER A 63 -0.81 10.68 -19.77
CA SER A 63 -1.13 10.90 -21.17
C SER A 63 -2.44 11.68 -21.30
N ILE A 64 -2.47 12.58 -22.28
CA ILE A 64 -3.68 13.30 -22.71
C ILE A 64 -3.77 13.13 -24.23
N GLU A 65 -4.83 12.49 -24.69
CA GLU A 65 -5.17 12.39 -26.11
C GLU A 65 -6.37 13.30 -26.40
N LEU A 66 -6.17 14.26 -27.30
CA LEU A 66 -7.24 15.11 -27.84
C LEU A 66 -7.46 14.79 -29.31
N LYS A 67 -8.71 14.51 -29.68
CA LYS A 67 -9.11 14.45 -31.08
C LYS A 67 -9.21 15.86 -31.66
N LYS A 68 -8.82 16.03 -32.94
CA LYS A 68 -8.83 17.33 -33.64
C LYS A 68 -10.21 17.97 -33.80
N GLU A 69 -11.29 17.24 -33.55
CA GLU A 69 -12.67 17.74 -33.63
C GLU A 69 -13.03 18.73 -32.50
N VAL A 70 -12.15 18.86 -31.51
CA VAL A 70 -12.37 19.60 -30.25
C VAL A 70 -11.48 20.85 -30.15
N VAL A 71 -10.63 21.11 -31.16
CA VAL A 71 -9.69 22.25 -31.22
C VAL A 71 -10.17 23.25 -32.27
#